data_AF-A0A7N2KYP5-F1
#
_entry.id   AF-A0A7N2KYP5-F1
#
_cell.length_a   1.000
_cell.length_b   1.000
_cell.length_c   1.000
_cell.angle_alpha   90.00
_cell.angle_beta   90.00
_cell.angle_gamma   90.00
#
_symmetry.space_group_name_H-M   'P 1'
#
loop_
_entity.id
_entity.type
_entity.pdbx_description
1 polymer ?
#
loop_
_entity_poly.entity_id
_entity_poly.type
_entity_poly.pdbx_seq_one_letter_code
_entity_poly.pdbx_strand_id
1 'polypeptide(L)'
;MEKIVEKLPHNILQSEDLYQYILETSVYPRESEFLKELRHVTASHPNWHSEGVWHSKYGFRVVYDASSSMNTPVSGVLQERDWIWKPLGMQLCAATSFKKMQEFSDQVETEDGIGYTYQIGNVGQLMAMLLKLVNAKRTIELGVYTGYSLLFTALTIPEDGKIIAIDVNRETFEIGLPIIRKAGIAEKIDFIESEALPVLDQLLQNHENEGSFDFAFVDADKVNYWNYHERLMNLLKVGGLVVYDNTLR
;
A
#
# COMPACT_ATOMS: atom_id res chain seq x y z
N MET A 1 -2.23 -31.26 24.54
CA MET A 1 -2.52 -29.94 23.93
C MET A 1 -2.13 -30.02 22.47
N GLU A 2 -3.04 -30.52 21.64
CA GLU A 2 -2.91 -30.39 20.19
C GLU A 2 -2.94 -28.91 19.85
N LYS A 3 -1.85 -28.41 19.25
CA LYS A 3 -1.88 -27.12 18.57
C LYS A 3 -2.83 -27.28 17.40
N ILE A 4 -3.99 -26.64 17.46
CA ILE A 4 -4.77 -26.31 16.28
C ILE A 4 -3.91 -25.33 15.48
N VAL A 5 -3.03 -25.87 14.64
CA VAL A 5 -2.42 -25.13 13.53
C VAL A 5 -3.48 -25.20 12.43
N GLU A 6 -4.52 -24.38 12.58
CA GLU A 6 -5.41 -24.10 11.46
C GLU A 6 -4.55 -23.52 10.34
N LYS A 7 -4.60 -24.17 9.17
CA LYS A 7 -3.84 -23.78 7.97
C LYS A 7 -4.01 -22.29 7.71
N LEU A 8 -2.93 -21.53 7.90
CA LEU A 8 -2.86 -20.15 7.42
C LEU A 8 -2.93 -20.17 5.87
N PRO A 9 -3.68 -19.26 5.23
CA PRO A 9 -3.81 -19.20 3.78
C PRO A 9 -2.49 -18.85 3.10
N HIS A 10 -2.37 -19.32 1.85
CA HIS A 10 -1.19 -19.37 0.99
C HIS A 10 -0.28 -18.13 1.02
N ASN A 11 0.82 -18.17 1.77
CA ASN A 11 1.91 -17.22 1.59
C ASN A 11 2.66 -17.50 0.25
N ILE A 12 3.36 -16.50 -0.32
CA ILE A 12 4.10 -16.65 -1.59
C ILE A 12 5.41 -17.44 -1.48
N LEU A 13 5.78 -17.86 -0.28
CA LEU A 13 7.02 -18.59 -0.05
C LEU A 13 6.79 -20.08 -0.28
N GLN A 14 7.88 -20.77 -0.60
CA GLN A 14 7.87 -22.20 -0.92
C GLN A 14 7.38 -23.11 0.22
N SER A 15 7.35 -22.63 1.46
CA SER A 15 6.84 -23.38 2.61
C SER A 15 6.37 -22.47 3.73
N GLU A 16 5.43 -22.98 4.54
CA GLU A 16 4.96 -22.32 5.76
C GLU A 16 6.08 -22.18 6.81
N ASP A 17 6.94 -23.19 6.95
CA ASP A 17 8.07 -23.13 7.89
C ASP A 17 9.02 -21.97 7.56
N LEU A 18 9.24 -21.69 6.27
CA LEU A 18 10.07 -20.55 5.86
C LEU A 18 9.39 -19.22 6.21
N TYR A 19 8.08 -19.14 6.04
CA TYR A 19 7.29 -17.98 6.40
C TYR A 19 7.35 -17.71 7.91
N GLN A 20 7.09 -18.73 8.73
CA GLN A 20 7.20 -18.65 10.19
C GLN A 20 8.62 -18.30 10.64
N TYR A 21 9.64 -18.91 10.02
CA TYR A 21 11.04 -18.57 10.31
C TYR A 21 11.33 -17.08 10.10
N ILE A 22 10.88 -16.48 8.99
CA ILE A 22 11.07 -15.04 8.74
C ILE A 22 10.36 -14.21 9.80
N LEU A 23 9.11 -14.57 10.13
CA LEU A 23 8.32 -13.85 11.12
C LEU A 23 9.00 -13.86 12.50
N GLU A 24 9.36 -15.04 13.00
CA GLU A 24 9.92 -15.23 14.33
C GLU A 24 11.33 -14.67 14.47
N THR A 25 12.16 -14.73 13.42
CA THR A 25 13.57 -14.32 13.51
C THR A 25 13.80 -12.86 13.15
N SER A 26 13.02 -12.32 12.22
CA SER A 26 13.29 -11.01 11.61
C SER A 26 12.21 -9.99 11.89
N VAL A 27 10.95 -10.41 11.98
CA VAL A 27 9.79 -9.51 12.09
C VAL A 27 9.39 -9.24 13.54
N TYR A 28 8.85 -10.23 14.24
CA TYR A 28 8.28 -10.05 15.58
C TYR A 28 9.27 -9.52 16.62
N PRO A 29 10.57 -9.89 16.61
CA PRO A 29 11.53 -9.30 17.54
C PRO A 29 11.74 -7.79 17.39
N ARG A 30 11.31 -7.21 16.25
CA ARG A 30 11.44 -5.78 15.94
C ARG A 30 10.09 -5.08 15.78
N GLU A 31 8.98 -5.80 15.92
CA GLU A 31 7.64 -5.23 15.88
C GLU A 31 7.44 -4.33 17.11
N SER A 32 6.90 -3.12 16.91
CA SER A 32 6.59 -2.25 18.04
C SER A 32 5.43 -2.84 18.86
N GLU A 33 5.41 -2.57 20.16
CA GLU A 33 4.30 -3.04 21.01
C GLU A 33 2.95 -2.47 20.55
N PHE A 34 2.91 -1.28 19.94
CA PHE A 34 1.69 -0.71 19.36
C PHE A 34 1.19 -1.49 18.15
N LEU A 35 2.09 -1.88 17.24
CA LEU A 35 1.73 -2.70 16.07
C LEU A 35 1.24 -4.09 16.52
N LYS A 36 1.93 -4.69 17.48
CA LYS A 36 1.53 -5.97 18.07
C LYS A 36 0.18 -5.89 18.77
N GLU A 37 -0.08 -4.83 19.53
CA GLU A 37 -1.38 -4.58 20.17
C GLU A 37 -2.48 -4.44 19.12
N LEU A 38 -2.26 -3.63 18.08
CA LEU A 38 -3.21 -3.43 16.99
C LEU A 38 -3.49 -4.74 16.26
N ARG A 39 -2.46 -5.53 15.95
CA ARG A 39 -2.60 -6.85 15.34
C ARG A 39 -3.51 -7.77 16.12
N HIS A 40 -3.38 -7.80 17.45
CA HIS A 40 -4.26 -8.62 18.30
C HIS A 40 -5.70 -8.10 18.31
N VAL A 41 -5.90 -6.78 18.38
CA VAL A 41 -7.25 -6.18 18.34
C VAL A 41 -7.92 -6.47 17.00
N THR A 42 -7.24 -6.25 15.88
CA THR A 42 -7.74 -6.56 14.54
C THR A 42 -8.10 -8.05 14.40
N ALA A 43 -7.28 -8.95 14.96
CA ALA A 43 -7.51 -10.39 14.89
C ALA A 43 -8.77 -10.84 15.66
N SER A 44 -9.21 -10.05 16.62
CA SER A 44 -10.39 -10.33 17.45
C SER A 44 -11.69 -9.71 16.92
N HIS A 45 -11.64 -8.96 15.82
CA HIS A 45 -12.78 -8.19 15.33
C HIS A 45 -13.76 -9.04 14.50
N PRO A 46 -15.09 -9.01 14.75
CA PRO A 46 -16.05 -9.87 14.07
C PRO A 46 -16.16 -9.64 12.55
N ASN A 47 -16.09 -8.38 12.11
CA ASN A 47 -16.24 -8.02 10.68
C ASN A 47 -15.08 -8.51 9.81
N TRP A 48 -14.00 -8.98 10.43
CA TRP A 48 -12.88 -9.63 9.76
C TRP A 48 -13.30 -10.86 8.93
N HIS A 49 -14.32 -11.59 9.41
CA HIS A 49 -14.81 -12.79 8.73
C HIS A 49 -16.05 -12.56 7.86
N SER A 50 -16.81 -11.48 8.08
CA SER A 50 -18.15 -11.29 7.49
C SER A 50 -18.24 -10.25 6.38
N GLU A 51 -17.31 -9.30 6.29
CA GLU A 51 -17.36 -8.24 5.28
C GLU A 51 -16.44 -8.53 4.09
N GLY A 52 -16.62 -9.67 3.41
CA GLY A 52 -16.04 -9.91 2.06
C GLY A 52 -14.61 -9.40 1.87
N VAL A 53 -13.76 -9.52 2.90
CA VAL A 53 -12.44 -8.89 2.93
C VAL A 53 -11.65 -9.52 1.80
N TRP A 54 -11.37 -8.70 0.79
CA TRP A 54 -10.88 -9.11 -0.52
C TRP A 54 -9.75 -10.12 -0.39
N HIS A 55 -9.94 -11.30 -0.98
CA HIS A 55 -8.97 -12.40 -0.99
C HIS A 55 -7.64 -11.92 -1.57
N SER A 56 -6.69 -11.71 -0.66
CA SER A 56 -5.42 -11.07 -0.95
C SER A 56 -4.42 -12.15 -1.37
N LYS A 57 -3.97 -12.12 -2.63
CA LYS A 57 -2.80 -12.89 -3.07
C LYS A 57 -1.56 -11.99 -3.00
N TYR A 58 -0.61 -12.37 -2.16
CA TYR A 58 0.38 -11.45 -1.59
C TYR A 58 1.44 -10.99 -2.57
N GLY A 59 1.69 -9.68 -2.63
CA GLY A 59 2.92 -9.11 -3.19
C GLY A 59 2.72 -7.71 -3.73
N PHE A 60 3.76 -6.88 -3.62
CA PHE A 60 3.66 -5.47 -3.91
C PHE A 60 4.27 -5.13 -5.25
N ARG A 61 3.62 -4.21 -5.95
CA ARG A 61 4.23 -3.51 -7.07
C ARG A 61 4.66 -2.13 -6.62
N VAL A 62 5.97 -1.88 -6.72
CA VAL A 62 6.57 -0.59 -6.44
C VAL A 62 6.75 0.15 -7.76
N VAL A 63 6.19 1.36 -7.87
CA VAL A 63 6.36 2.24 -9.03
C VAL A 63 6.98 3.55 -8.58
N TYR A 64 8.02 3.98 -9.29
CA TYR A 64 8.83 5.15 -8.98
C TYR A 64 8.71 6.16 -10.11
N ASP A 65 8.46 7.42 -9.78
CA ASP A 65 8.47 8.48 -10.80
C ASP A 65 9.91 8.97 -11.07
N ALA A 66 10.37 8.76 -12.30
CA ALA A 66 11.70 9.15 -12.78
C ALA A 66 11.67 10.34 -13.78
N SER A 67 10.55 11.05 -13.89
CA SER A 67 10.29 12.08 -14.91
C SER A 67 11.37 13.17 -15.06
N SER A 68 12.21 13.44 -14.05
CA SER A 68 13.36 14.35 -14.16
C SER A 68 14.55 13.82 -14.96
N SER A 69 14.53 12.55 -15.39
CA SER A 69 15.61 11.94 -16.19
C SER A 69 15.43 12.06 -17.70
N MET A 70 14.28 12.56 -18.18
CA MET A 70 13.97 12.70 -19.60
C MET A 70 13.48 14.11 -19.92
N ASN A 71 14.43 15.02 -20.18
CA ASN A 71 14.14 16.39 -20.60
C ASN A 71 13.91 16.46 -22.13
N THR A 72 12.81 15.87 -22.61
CA THR A 72 12.36 16.03 -24.01
C THR A 72 10.91 16.52 -24.05
N PRO A 73 10.63 17.63 -24.75
CA PRO A 73 9.28 18.16 -24.85
C PRO A 73 8.41 17.25 -25.71
N VAL A 74 7.32 16.73 -25.16
CA VAL A 74 6.35 15.92 -25.93
C VAL A 74 5.31 16.84 -26.55
N SER A 75 5.67 17.46 -27.68
CA SER A 75 4.67 18.03 -28.61
C SER A 75 4.61 17.14 -29.85
N GLY A 76 3.72 16.15 -29.85
CA GLY A 76 3.48 15.32 -31.03
C GLY A 76 2.66 14.07 -30.72
N VAL A 77 1.56 13.90 -31.45
CA VAL A 77 0.77 12.66 -31.50
C VAL A 77 1.65 11.59 -32.13
N LEU A 78 2.09 10.59 -31.35
CA LEU A 78 2.92 9.48 -31.85
C LEU A 78 2.04 8.25 -32.11
N GLN A 79 2.00 7.81 -33.36
CA GLN A 79 1.35 6.57 -33.83
C GLN A 79 2.28 5.35 -33.67
N GLU A 80 1.67 4.17 -33.53
CA GLU A 80 2.18 2.86 -33.10
C GLU A 80 3.46 2.26 -33.74
N ARG A 81 4.15 2.88 -34.72
CA ARG A 81 5.09 2.12 -35.58
C ARG A 81 6.59 2.44 -35.51
N ASP A 82 7.06 3.28 -34.59
CA ASP A 82 8.48 3.70 -34.55
C ASP A 82 9.34 3.11 -33.41
N TRP A 83 9.13 1.83 -33.03
CA TRP A 83 9.76 1.21 -31.83
C TRP A 83 11.01 0.35 -32.08
N ILE A 84 11.79 0.60 -33.14
CA ILE A 84 12.92 -0.28 -33.51
C ILE A 84 14.30 0.43 -33.35
N TRP A 85 14.93 0.16 -32.19
CA TRP A 85 16.37 0.26 -31.79
C TRP A 85 16.98 1.55 -31.15
N LYS A 86 17.09 1.47 -29.80
CA LYS A 86 18.18 1.87 -28.82
C LYS A 86 18.21 3.27 -28.16
N PRO A 87 18.70 3.41 -26.88
CA PRO A 87 19.24 2.39 -25.95
C PRO A 87 18.59 2.25 -24.55
N LEU A 88 18.28 0.98 -24.21
CA LEU A 88 18.39 0.20 -22.97
C LEU A 88 18.12 0.84 -21.57
N GLY A 89 17.09 0.32 -20.90
CA GLY A 89 17.18 -0.01 -19.47
C GLY A 89 15.85 0.05 -18.69
N MET A 90 15.12 1.16 -18.78
CA MET A 90 14.05 1.48 -17.83
C MET A 90 12.63 1.44 -18.41
N GLN A 91 12.44 1.77 -19.68
CA GLN A 91 11.11 1.80 -20.32
C GLN A 91 10.45 0.41 -20.43
N LEU A 92 11.24 -0.67 -20.49
CA LEU A 92 10.69 -2.02 -20.53
C LEU A 92 9.92 -2.34 -19.23
N CYS A 93 10.34 -1.78 -18.10
CA CYS A 93 9.69 -2.00 -16.80
C CYS A 93 8.32 -1.33 -16.73
N ALA A 94 8.15 -0.13 -17.30
CA ALA A 94 6.85 0.55 -17.34
C ALA A 94 5.84 -0.17 -18.27
N ALA A 95 6.25 -0.55 -19.48
CA ALA A 95 5.36 -1.19 -20.45
C ALA A 95 4.99 -2.66 -20.12
N THR A 96 5.90 -3.44 -19.53
CA THR A 96 5.52 -4.76 -18.98
C THR A 96 4.73 -4.65 -17.67
N SER A 97 4.82 -3.50 -16.99
CA SER A 97 3.93 -3.18 -15.87
C SER A 97 2.53 -2.81 -16.30
N PHE A 98 2.42 -2.09 -17.41
CA PHE A 98 1.18 -1.65 -18.05
C PHE A 98 0.25 -2.83 -18.40
N LYS A 99 0.75 -3.83 -19.15
CA LYS A 99 -0.08 -4.97 -19.57
C LYS A 99 -0.52 -5.86 -18.38
N LYS A 100 0.35 -6.04 -17.39
CA LYS A 100 0.04 -6.83 -16.19
C LYS A 100 -0.94 -6.16 -15.23
N MET A 101 -0.93 -4.82 -15.13
CA MET A 101 -1.93 -4.10 -14.32
C MET A 101 -3.32 -4.13 -14.97
N GLN A 102 -3.38 -4.01 -16.30
CA GLN A 102 -4.66 -4.09 -17.03
C GLN A 102 -5.23 -5.52 -17.04
N GLU A 103 -4.39 -6.55 -17.16
CA GLU A 103 -4.83 -7.95 -17.03
C GLU A 103 -5.26 -8.31 -15.58
N PHE A 104 -4.90 -7.49 -14.58
CA PHE A 104 -5.22 -7.72 -13.16
C PHE A 104 -6.61 -7.26 -12.75
N SER A 105 -7.21 -6.25 -13.41
CA SER A 105 -8.58 -5.78 -13.08
C SER A 105 -9.68 -6.82 -13.33
N ASP A 106 -9.40 -7.80 -14.18
CA ASP A 106 -10.44 -8.64 -14.79
C ASP A 106 -10.70 -9.97 -14.04
N GLN A 107 -10.14 -10.20 -12.85
CA GLN A 107 -10.27 -11.49 -12.14
C GLN A 107 -10.34 -11.36 -10.61
N VAL A 108 -11.51 -11.60 -10.00
CA VAL A 108 -11.70 -11.68 -8.53
C VAL A 108 -12.72 -12.76 -8.17
N GLU A 109 -12.30 -13.87 -7.51
CA GLU A 109 -13.17 -14.76 -6.69
C GLU A 109 -12.39 -15.57 -5.61
N THR A 110 -12.91 -15.47 -4.36
CA THR A 110 -13.23 -16.45 -3.27
C THR A 110 -12.26 -17.06 -2.21
N GLU A 111 -12.88 -17.08 -1.00
CA GLU A 111 -12.90 -17.87 0.28
C GLU A 111 -11.78 -17.92 1.38
N ASP A 112 -12.31 -17.75 2.60
CA ASP A 112 -11.88 -18.03 4.00
C ASP A 112 -10.89 -17.14 4.76
N GLY A 113 -11.34 -16.76 5.98
CA GLY A 113 -11.07 -15.51 6.71
C GLY A 113 -10.19 -15.56 7.97
N ILE A 114 -9.44 -16.63 8.28
CA ILE A 114 -8.86 -16.80 9.64
C ILE A 114 -7.35 -16.50 9.76
N GLY A 115 -6.66 -16.08 8.68
CA GLY A 115 -5.18 -15.96 8.69
C GLY A 115 -4.53 -14.58 8.52
N TYR A 116 -5.29 -13.51 8.21
CA TYR A 116 -4.69 -12.32 7.58
C TYR A 116 -4.02 -11.29 8.52
N THR A 117 -4.22 -11.37 9.84
CA THR A 117 -3.56 -10.43 10.79
C THR A 117 -2.11 -10.80 11.07
N TYR A 118 -1.70 -12.03 10.75
CA TYR A 118 -0.30 -12.45 10.88
C TYR A 118 0.60 -11.90 9.75
N GLN A 119 0.01 -11.38 8.66
CA GLN A 119 0.69 -11.23 7.37
C GLN A 119 1.28 -9.86 7.01
N ILE A 120 1.07 -8.82 7.82
CA ILE A 120 1.57 -7.46 7.52
C ILE A 120 2.94 -7.17 8.17
N GLY A 121 3.42 -8.04 9.06
CA GLY A 121 4.68 -7.78 9.77
C GLY A 121 5.92 -7.73 8.86
N ASN A 122 6.06 -8.68 7.91
CA ASN A 122 7.18 -8.70 6.95
C ASN A 122 7.04 -7.60 5.89
N VAL A 123 5.82 -7.32 5.45
CA VAL A 123 5.51 -6.23 4.52
C VAL A 123 5.85 -4.88 5.12
N GLY A 124 5.49 -4.68 6.40
CA GLY A 124 5.80 -3.47 7.15
C GLY A 124 7.30 -3.19 7.12
N GLN A 125 8.15 -4.16 7.42
CA GLN A 125 9.60 -3.93 7.41
C GLN A 125 10.15 -3.47 6.05
N LEU A 126 9.66 -4.04 4.96
CA LEU A 126 9.99 -3.58 3.60
C LEU A 126 9.49 -2.14 3.39
N MET A 127 8.25 -1.85 3.79
CA MET A 127 7.66 -0.51 3.69
C MET A 127 8.45 0.52 4.50
N ALA A 128 8.92 0.19 5.71
CA ALA A 128 9.78 1.07 6.51
C ALA A 128 11.07 1.41 5.78
N MET A 129 11.69 0.41 5.14
CA MET A 129 12.89 0.61 4.36
C MET A 129 12.61 1.55 3.18
N LEU A 130 11.51 1.33 2.44
CA LEU A 130 11.12 2.16 1.30
C LEU A 130 10.85 3.61 1.72
N LEU A 131 10.04 3.82 2.77
CA LEU A 131 9.74 5.15 3.33
C LEU A 131 11.01 5.90 3.71
N LYS A 132 11.98 5.22 4.36
CA LYS A 132 13.27 5.81 4.72
C LYS A 132 14.14 6.13 3.51
N LEU A 133 14.16 5.26 2.50
CA LEU A 133 14.96 5.46 1.29
C LEU A 133 14.49 6.67 0.47
N VAL A 134 13.19 6.95 0.45
CA VAL A 134 12.63 8.14 -0.23
C VAL A 134 12.53 9.37 0.67
N ASN A 135 12.99 9.26 1.93
CA ASN A 135 12.87 10.29 2.96
C ASN A 135 11.42 10.83 3.06
N ALA A 136 10.46 9.91 3.15
CA ALA A 136 9.03 10.24 3.11
C ALA A 136 8.62 11.10 4.31
N LYS A 137 7.90 12.19 4.02
CA LYS A 137 7.33 13.11 5.01
C LYS A 137 5.84 13.32 4.77
N ARG A 138 5.40 13.46 3.52
CA ARG A 138 4.00 13.62 3.15
C ARG A 138 3.52 12.42 2.35
N THR A 139 2.59 11.66 2.89
CA THR A 139 2.16 10.38 2.31
C THR A 139 0.65 10.31 2.10
N ILE A 140 0.21 9.43 1.21
CA ILE A 140 -1.20 9.07 1.00
C ILE A 140 -1.38 7.57 1.23
N GLU A 141 -2.46 7.18 1.89
CA GLU A 141 -2.87 5.79 2.06
C GLU A 141 -4.32 5.63 1.56
N LEU A 142 -4.53 4.74 0.60
CA LEU A 142 -5.84 4.37 0.06
C LEU A 142 -6.19 2.97 0.57
N GLY A 143 -7.24 2.87 1.38
CA GLY A 143 -7.56 1.66 2.12
C GLY A 143 -6.75 1.59 3.41
N VAL A 144 -7.42 1.80 4.53
CA VAL A 144 -6.84 1.90 5.88
C VAL A 144 -7.28 0.72 6.75
N TYR A 145 -8.54 0.29 6.62
CA TYR A 145 -9.15 -0.70 7.49
C TYR A 145 -8.95 -0.33 8.97
N THR A 146 -8.41 -1.22 9.80
CA THR A 146 -8.08 -0.95 11.22
C THR A 146 -6.80 -0.14 11.41
N GLY A 147 -6.04 0.14 10.33
CA GLY A 147 -4.91 1.06 10.33
C GLY A 147 -3.55 0.44 10.67
N TYR A 148 -3.30 -0.84 10.38
CA TYR A 148 -1.98 -1.44 10.65
C TYR A 148 -0.87 -0.86 9.77
N SER A 149 -1.08 -0.79 8.44
CA SER A 149 -0.20 -0.09 7.49
C SER A 149 -0.04 1.39 7.85
N LEU A 150 -1.15 2.05 8.17
CA LEU A 150 -1.19 3.45 8.58
C LEU A 150 -0.35 3.73 9.84
N LEU A 151 -0.54 2.94 10.90
CA LEU A 151 0.25 3.02 12.13
C LEU A 151 1.74 2.77 11.84
N PHE A 152 2.03 1.79 10.99
CA PHE A 152 3.40 1.46 10.61
C PHE A 152 4.09 2.65 9.89
N THR A 153 3.40 3.25 8.93
CA THR A 153 3.86 4.44 8.19
C THR A 153 4.09 5.62 9.13
N ALA A 154 3.12 5.92 10.00
CA ALA A 154 3.17 7.04 10.93
C ALA A 154 4.29 6.92 11.98
N LEU A 155 4.61 5.69 12.41
CA LEU A 155 5.76 5.40 13.28
C LEU A 155 7.10 5.56 12.55
N THR A 156 7.13 5.44 11.23
CA THR A 156 8.36 5.47 10.42
C THR A 156 8.73 6.88 9.97
N ILE A 157 7.76 7.69 9.54
CA ILE A 157 8.00 9.05 9.04
C ILE A 157 8.37 10.02 10.18
N PRO A 158 9.04 11.16 9.88
CA PRO A 158 9.39 12.18 10.87
C PRO A 158 8.21 12.68 11.71
N GLU A 159 8.49 13.33 12.85
CA GLU A 159 7.46 13.87 13.76
C GLU A 159 6.53 14.88 13.08
N ASP A 160 7.09 15.70 12.18
CA ASP A 160 6.38 16.69 11.38
C ASP A 160 5.85 16.13 10.05
N GLY A 161 5.86 14.80 9.90
CA GLY A 161 5.26 14.09 8.77
C GLY A 161 3.73 14.13 8.81
N LYS A 162 3.12 14.01 7.64
CA LYS A 162 1.67 14.04 7.44
C LYS A 162 1.21 12.92 6.51
N ILE A 163 0.10 12.30 6.87
CA ILE A 163 -0.52 11.20 6.13
C ILE A 163 -1.96 11.58 5.82
N ILE A 164 -2.33 11.56 4.56
CA ILE A 164 -3.74 11.57 4.17
C ILE A 164 -4.18 10.10 4.05
N ALA A 165 -5.10 9.69 4.92
CA ALA A 165 -5.60 8.33 4.99
C ALA A 165 -7.06 8.30 4.53
N ILE A 166 -7.37 7.52 3.50
CA ILE A 166 -8.69 7.51 2.87
C ILE A 166 -9.27 6.11 2.93
N ASP A 167 -10.44 5.98 3.54
CA ASP A 167 -11.19 4.73 3.62
C ASP A 167 -12.68 5.01 3.62
N VAL A 168 -13.49 4.07 3.14
CA VAL A 168 -14.95 4.18 3.12
C VAL A 168 -15.58 3.87 4.47
N ASN A 169 -14.89 3.17 5.37
CA ASN A 169 -15.44 2.66 6.63
C ASN A 169 -14.72 3.28 7.84
N ARG A 170 -15.28 4.36 8.39
CA ARG A 170 -14.75 4.99 9.61
C ARG A 170 -14.88 4.11 10.85
N GLU A 171 -15.97 3.38 10.99
CA GLU A 171 -16.21 2.52 12.17
C GLU A 171 -15.06 1.52 12.37
N THR A 172 -14.54 0.99 11.27
CA THR A 172 -13.40 0.07 11.29
C THR A 172 -12.09 0.76 11.67
N PHE A 173 -11.84 1.96 11.15
CA PHE A 173 -10.68 2.75 11.54
C PHE A 173 -10.68 3.11 13.04
N GLU A 174 -11.88 3.37 13.60
CA GLU A 174 -12.04 3.69 15.02
C GLU A 174 -11.62 2.56 15.97
N ILE A 175 -11.54 1.32 15.50
CA ILE A 175 -11.01 0.19 16.27
C ILE A 175 -9.51 0.39 16.60
N GLY A 176 -8.73 0.85 15.62
CA GLY A 176 -7.29 1.05 15.77
C GLY A 176 -6.91 2.42 16.34
N LEU A 177 -7.82 3.40 16.24
CA LEU A 177 -7.59 4.78 16.67
C LEU A 177 -7.13 4.94 18.13
N PRO A 178 -7.64 4.19 19.14
CA PRO A 178 -7.12 4.25 20.50
C PRO A 178 -5.62 3.93 20.60
N ILE A 179 -5.14 2.97 19.80
CA ILE A 179 -3.73 2.54 19.79
C ILE A 179 -2.88 3.58 19.08
N ILE A 180 -3.38 4.15 17.97
CA ILE A 180 -2.75 5.26 17.26
C ILE A 180 -2.59 6.49 18.19
N ARG A 181 -3.62 6.82 18.98
CA ARG A 181 -3.57 7.89 19.98
C ARG A 181 -2.57 7.58 21.10
N LYS A 182 -2.57 6.34 21.60
CA LYS A 182 -1.63 5.85 22.62
C LYS A 182 -0.17 5.94 22.14
N ALA A 183 0.06 5.73 20.85
CA ALA A 183 1.37 5.87 20.20
C ALA A 183 1.81 7.33 20.00
N GLY A 184 0.95 8.33 20.26
CA GLY A 184 1.29 9.75 20.17
C GLY A 184 1.44 10.29 18.74
N ILE A 185 0.95 9.55 17.74
CA ILE A 185 1.13 9.85 16.31
C ILE A 185 -0.17 10.29 15.60
N ALA A 186 -1.29 10.37 16.32
CA ALA A 186 -2.60 10.70 15.73
C ALA A 186 -2.57 12.04 14.97
N GLU A 187 -1.81 13.03 15.45
CA GLU A 187 -1.66 14.35 14.82
C GLU A 187 -0.99 14.31 13.43
N LYS A 188 -0.34 13.20 13.06
CA LYS A 188 0.23 13.00 11.72
C LYS A 188 -0.85 12.60 10.71
N ILE A 189 -2.00 12.08 11.16
CA ILE A 189 -2.98 11.40 10.32
C ILE A 189 -4.18 12.31 10.09
N ASP A 190 -4.47 12.60 8.83
CA ASP A 190 -5.70 13.22 8.37
C ASP A 190 -6.57 12.13 7.71
N PHE A 191 -7.55 11.62 8.47
CA PHE A 191 -8.41 10.53 8.02
C PHE A 191 -9.70 11.06 7.39
N ILE A 192 -9.91 10.71 6.11
CA ILE A 192 -11.03 11.12 5.29
C ILE A 192 -11.91 9.90 5.02
N GLU A 193 -13.15 9.97 5.48
CA GLU A 193 -14.15 8.94 5.20
C GLU A 193 -14.79 9.20 3.84
N SER A 194 -14.33 8.48 2.81
CA SER A 194 -14.78 8.66 1.43
C SER A 194 -14.28 7.53 0.52
N GLU A 195 -14.87 7.43 -0.67
CA GLU A 195 -14.20 6.74 -1.77
C GLU A 195 -12.91 7.49 -2.16
N ALA A 196 -11.89 6.77 -2.59
CA ALA A 196 -10.58 7.37 -2.86
C ALA A 196 -10.57 8.32 -4.07
N LEU A 197 -11.30 8.00 -5.16
CA LEU A 197 -11.25 8.80 -6.40
C LEU A 197 -11.69 10.26 -6.21
N PRO A 198 -12.86 10.56 -5.61
CA PRO A 198 -13.27 11.95 -5.37
C PRO A 198 -12.26 12.76 -4.56
N VAL A 199 -11.63 12.14 -3.55
CA VAL A 199 -10.63 12.82 -2.72
C VAL A 199 -9.35 13.10 -3.52
N LEU A 200 -8.89 12.16 -4.33
CA LEU A 200 -7.73 12.37 -5.21
C LEU A 200 -7.99 13.48 -6.24
N ASP A 201 -9.19 13.50 -6.85
CA ASP A 201 -9.59 14.55 -7.77
C ASP A 201 -9.68 15.91 -7.07
N GLN A 202 -10.18 15.97 -5.82
CA GLN A 202 -10.18 17.19 -5.02
C GLN A 202 -8.77 17.67 -4.66
N LEU A 203 -7.86 16.76 -4.32
CA LEU A 203 -6.46 17.10 -4.05
C LEU A 203 -5.81 17.74 -5.28
N LEU A 204 -6.08 17.21 -6.48
CA LEU A 204 -5.57 17.73 -7.75
C LEU A 204 -6.13 19.10 -8.15
N GLN A 205 -7.30 19.50 -7.64
CA GLN A 205 -7.84 20.85 -7.88
C GLN A 205 -6.98 21.95 -7.25
N ASN A 206 -6.23 21.64 -6.19
CA ASN A 206 -5.24 22.55 -5.62
C ASN A 206 -3.87 22.30 -6.25
N HIS A 207 -3.40 23.25 -7.06
CA HIS A 207 -2.08 23.18 -7.72
C HIS A 207 -0.90 23.04 -6.73
N GLU A 208 -1.04 23.45 -5.47
CA GLU A 208 0.01 23.26 -4.45
C GLU A 208 0.20 21.77 -4.08
N ASN A 209 -0.77 20.91 -4.38
CA ASN A 209 -0.67 19.47 -4.14
C ASN A 209 0.01 18.71 -5.28
N GLU A 210 0.17 19.31 -6.45
CA GLU A 210 0.85 18.66 -7.59
C GLU A 210 2.32 18.43 -7.24
N GLY A 211 2.82 17.21 -7.41
CA GLY A 211 4.21 16.87 -7.11
C GLY A 211 4.63 17.08 -5.65
N SER A 212 3.69 16.97 -4.69
CA SER A 212 3.91 17.36 -3.28
C SER A 212 3.96 16.19 -2.30
N PHE A 213 3.61 14.98 -2.75
CA PHE A 213 3.63 13.77 -1.94
C PHE A 213 4.88 12.94 -2.22
N ASP A 214 5.44 12.32 -1.18
CA ASP A 214 6.66 11.51 -1.27
C ASP A 214 6.36 10.03 -1.49
N PHE A 215 5.24 9.56 -0.94
CA PHE A 215 4.90 8.14 -0.89
C PHE A 215 3.38 7.93 -0.93
N ALA A 216 2.94 6.90 -1.65
CA ALA A 216 1.55 6.45 -1.66
C ALA A 216 1.47 4.93 -1.43
N PHE A 217 0.57 4.51 -0.54
CA PHE A 217 0.21 3.10 -0.35
C PHE A 217 -1.21 2.88 -0.87
N VAL A 218 -1.42 1.86 -1.69
CA VAL A 218 -2.70 1.55 -2.32
C VAL A 218 -3.08 0.11 -2.01
N ASP A 219 -4.04 -0.03 -1.10
CA ASP A 219 -4.67 -1.29 -0.69
C ASP A 219 -6.20 -1.12 -0.59
N ALA A 220 -6.79 -0.66 -1.69
CA ALA A 220 -8.23 -0.43 -1.82
C ALA A 220 -8.86 -1.37 -2.87
N ASP A 221 -9.97 -0.97 -3.49
CA ASP A 221 -10.61 -1.75 -4.54
C ASP A 221 -9.76 -1.85 -5.81
N LYS A 222 -9.49 -3.09 -6.22
CA LYS A 222 -8.49 -3.43 -7.24
C LYS A 222 -8.88 -2.98 -8.64
N VAL A 223 -10.18 -2.83 -8.89
CA VAL A 223 -10.75 -2.37 -10.15
C VAL A 223 -10.33 -0.93 -10.46
N ASN A 224 -10.16 -0.08 -9.42
CA ASN A 224 -9.77 1.31 -9.60
C ASN A 224 -8.26 1.57 -9.52
N TYR A 225 -7.40 0.55 -9.38
CA TYR A 225 -5.95 0.76 -9.26
C TYR A 225 -5.36 1.59 -10.40
N TRP A 226 -5.86 1.39 -11.63
CA TRP A 226 -5.47 2.22 -12.78
C TRP A 226 -5.88 3.69 -12.60
N ASN A 227 -7.14 3.92 -12.22
CA ASN A 227 -7.65 5.27 -12.02
C ASN A 227 -6.89 5.98 -10.89
N TYR A 228 -6.56 5.28 -9.80
CA TYR A 228 -5.68 5.80 -8.75
C TYR A 228 -4.29 6.13 -9.28
N HIS A 229 -3.72 5.26 -10.10
CA HIS A 229 -2.39 5.48 -10.68
C HIS A 229 -2.30 6.80 -11.42
N GLU A 230 -3.27 7.10 -12.30
CA GLU A 230 -3.28 8.35 -13.06
C GLU A 230 -3.29 9.60 -12.16
N ARG A 231 -4.04 9.59 -11.05
CA ARG A 231 -4.06 10.73 -10.12
C ARG A 231 -2.79 10.79 -9.27
N LEU A 232 -2.36 9.64 -8.75
CA LEU A 232 -1.19 9.55 -7.88
C LEU A 232 0.10 9.96 -8.60
N MET A 233 0.25 9.70 -9.90
CA MET A 233 1.40 10.16 -10.68
C MET A 233 1.51 11.68 -10.77
N ASN A 234 0.39 12.41 -10.69
CA ASN A 234 0.40 13.88 -10.67
C ASN A 234 0.59 14.43 -9.24
N LEU A 235 0.11 13.71 -8.22
CA LEU A 235 0.24 14.12 -6.81
C LEU A 235 1.65 13.83 -6.24
N LEU A 236 2.29 12.74 -6.68
CA LEU A 236 3.62 12.37 -6.24
C LEU A 236 4.68 13.27 -6.86
N LYS A 237 5.65 13.68 -6.04
CA LYS A 237 6.84 14.40 -6.51
C LYS A 237 7.66 13.50 -7.43
N VAL A 238 8.50 14.13 -8.23
CA VAL A 238 9.57 13.40 -8.93
C VAL A 238 10.48 12.73 -7.92
N GLY A 239 10.69 11.42 -8.08
CA GLY A 239 11.37 10.56 -7.12
C GLY A 239 10.48 10.04 -5.99
N GLY A 240 9.19 10.34 -6.02
CA GLY A 240 8.18 9.76 -5.16
C GLY A 240 7.90 8.29 -5.52
N LEU A 241 7.26 7.59 -4.59
CA LEU A 241 7.02 6.16 -4.68
C LEU A 241 5.53 5.84 -4.47
N VAL A 242 4.97 4.97 -5.30
CA VAL A 242 3.68 4.33 -5.03
C VAL A 242 3.87 2.82 -4.87
N VAL A 243 3.18 2.25 -3.90
CA VAL A 243 3.19 0.83 -3.56
C VAL A 243 1.77 0.29 -3.65
N TYR A 244 1.53 -0.64 -4.56
CA TYR A 244 0.24 -1.32 -4.74
C TYR A 244 0.27 -2.70 -4.08
N ASP A 245 -0.72 -3.02 -3.24
CA ASP A 245 -0.83 -4.32 -2.58
C ASP A 245 -1.55 -5.39 -3.44
N ASN A 246 -1.26 -6.64 -3.13
CA ASN A 246 -1.82 -7.89 -3.66
C ASN A 246 -1.74 -8.06 -5.17
N THR A 247 -0.63 -7.65 -5.77
CA THR A 247 -0.40 -7.68 -7.21
C THR A 247 0.12 -9.01 -7.76
N LEU A 248 0.33 -10.02 -6.91
CA LEU A 248 0.79 -11.35 -7.33
C LEU A 248 -0.37 -12.35 -7.41
N ARG A 249 -0.21 -13.38 -8.26
CA ARG A 249 -1.23 -14.40 -8.57
C ARG A 249 -0.81 -15.80 -8.12
#